data_AF-A0A2V6U8G3-F1
#
_entry.id   AF-A0A2V6U8G3-F1
#
_cell.length_a   1.000
_cell.length_b   1.000
_cell.length_c   1.000
_cell.angle_alpha   90.00
_cell.angle_beta   90.00
_cell.angle_gamma   90.00
#
_symmetry.space_group_name_H-M   'P 1'
#
loop_
_entity.id
_entity.type
_entity.pdbx_description
1 polymer ?
#
loop_
_entity_poly.entity_id
_entity_poly.type
_entity_poly.pdbx_seq_one_letter_code
_entity_poly.pdbx_strand_id
1 'polypeptide(L)'
;MLERVHDNGRVLRAAYRAIGRSIREERTITPAAEWLVDNFHVVEEQLREIRDDLPAGFYRELPKLADGPHRGYPRVYGLAWAFVAHTDSRLDPETLRRFVNAYQRVQPLTIGELWAVAITIRIVLVENLRRVAEAIVRGRAARQEADALADDVLGVGGDPVDPAAIGLQWLGEGPLVTAFAVQLVQRLRDQDPAVTPALLWLDQRLAAQGTTADEIVRVEHQGQAATNVTVRNVILSMTLMSSLDWSELFESVSLVDGVLGATPGYGAMDFTTRDSYRHAIEELARGSRRSELDVARAAALHAERARVGDAGGPHDARHHDVGYYLVGNGRVTFEQSLGFRGPPMRRWLRAFVGAAVPAYLG
;
A
#
# COMPACT_ATOMS: atom_id res chain seq x y z
N MET A 1 -0.15 4.95 -12.63
CA MET A 1 -0.51 4.90 -11.20
C MET A 1 -1.90 5.47 -10.98
N LEU A 2 -2.16 6.76 -11.30
CA LEU A 2 -3.48 7.39 -11.14
C LEU A 2 -4.62 6.65 -11.84
N GLU A 3 -4.46 6.27 -13.11
CA GLU A 3 -5.48 5.51 -13.84
C GLU A 3 -5.82 4.18 -13.16
N ARG A 4 -4.80 3.51 -12.59
CA ARG A 4 -4.97 2.26 -11.85
C ARG A 4 -5.75 2.46 -10.56
N VAL A 5 -5.48 3.54 -9.81
CA VAL A 5 -6.26 3.92 -8.63
C VAL A 5 -7.71 4.22 -9.00
N HIS A 6 -7.94 4.96 -10.10
CA HIS A 6 -9.28 5.23 -10.61
C HIS A 6 -10.04 3.95 -10.98
N ASP A 7 -9.38 3.03 -11.69
CA ASP A 7 -9.98 1.74 -12.04
C ASP A 7 -10.30 0.90 -10.79
N ASN A 8 -9.40 0.88 -9.80
CA ASN A 8 -9.65 0.22 -8.52
C ASN A 8 -10.90 0.79 -7.83
N GLY A 9 -11.01 2.12 -7.74
CA GLY A 9 -12.18 2.78 -7.15
C GLY A 9 -13.48 2.47 -7.90
N ARG A 10 -13.43 2.43 -9.24
CA ARG A 10 -14.58 2.05 -10.08
C ARG A 10 -15.07 0.64 -9.78
N VAL A 11 -14.15 -0.33 -9.70
CA VAL A 11 -14.47 -1.72 -9.40
C VAL A 11 -15.00 -1.88 -7.97
N LEU A 12 -14.35 -1.26 -6.98
CA LEU A 12 -14.78 -1.32 -5.59
C LEU A 12 -16.21 -0.77 -5.42
N ARG A 13 -16.55 0.36 -6.06
CA ARG A 13 -17.92 0.91 -6.07
C ARG A 13 -18.92 0.01 -6.78
N ALA A 14 -18.50 -0.74 -7.80
CA ALA A 14 -19.36 -1.71 -8.46
C ALA A 14 -19.63 -2.91 -7.54
N ALA A 15 -18.60 -3.42 -6.86
CA ALA A 15 -18.73 -4.49 -5.87
C ALA A 15 -19.63 -4.08 -4.69
N TYR A 16 -19.42 -2.89 -4.12
CA TYR A 16 -20.28 -2.33 -3.07
C TYR A 16 -21.76 -2.29 -3.49
N ARG A 17 -22.07 -1.80 -4.70
CA ARG A 17 -23.44 -1.76 -5.21
C ARG A 17 -24.02 -3.16 -5.45
N ALA A 18 -23.21 -4.10 -5.91
CA ALA A 18 -23.64 -5.49 -6.11
C ALA A 18 -23.98 -6.17 -4.77
N ILE A 19 -23.11 -6.03 -3.77
CA ILE A 19 -23.34 -6.57 -2.42
C ILE A 19 -24.53 -5.86 -1.76
N GLY A 20 -24.62 -4.53 -1.82
CA GLY A 20 -25.71 -3.77 -1.22
C GLY A 20 -27.11 -4.08 -1.79
N ARG A 21 -27.23 -4.41 -3.09
CA ARG A 21 -28.50 -4.92 -3.66
C ARG A 21 -28.96 -6.22 -3.00
N SER A 22 -28.00 -7.07 -2.69
CA SER A 22 -28.22 -8.39 -2.10
C SER A 22 -28.80 -8.34 -0.69
N ILE A 23 -28.32 -7.37 0.09
CA ILE A 23 -28.78 -7.14 1.46
C ILE A 23 -30.25 -6.69 1.45
N ARG A 24 -30.63 -5.82 0.49
CA ARG A 24 -32.03 -5.39 0.32
C ARG A 24 -32.96 -6.50 -0.14
N GLU A 25 -32.43 -7.51 -0.82
CA GLU A 25 -33.17 -8.70 -1.25
C GLU A 25 -33.24 -9.78 -0.14
N GLU A 26 -32.82 -9.46 1.08
CA GLU A 26 -32.78 -10.37 2.25
C GLU A 26 -32.02 -11.68 1.99
N ARG A 27 -31.06 -11.66 1.06
CA ARG A 27 -30.25 -12.82 0.72
C ARG A 27 -29.11 -13.00 1.72
N THR A 28 -28.77 -14.24 2.03
CA THR A 28 -27.61 -14.56 2.89
C THR A 28 -26.33 -13.97 2.31
N ILE A 29 -25.59 -13.22 3.12
CA ILE A 29 -24.29 -12.63 2.79
C ILE A 29 -23.21 -13.24 3.68
N THR A 30 -22.00 -13.36 3.14
CA THR A 30 -20.83 -13.77 3.92
C THR A 30 -20.41 -12.62 4.86
N PRO A 31 -19.86 -12.91 6.06
CA PRO A 31 -19.37 -11.88 6.99
C PRO A 31 -18.40 -10.87 6.36
N ALA A 32 -17.54 -11.33 5.44
CA ALA A 32 -16.61 -10.45 4.71
C ALA A 32 -17.32 -9.40 3.84
N ALA A 33 -18.46 -9.77 3.25
CA ALA A 33 -19.25 -8.90 2.38
C ALA A 33 -20.01 -7.85 3.18
N GLU A 34 -20.56 -8.25 4.33
CA GLU A 34 -21.19 -7.36 5.31
C GLU A 34 -20.18 -6.31 5.80
N TRP A 35 -19.02 -6.77 6.29
CA TRP A 35 -17.98 -5.88 6.78
C TRP A 35 -17.51 -4.87 5.73
N LEU A 36 -17.38 -5.30 4.46
CA LEU A 36 -17.01 -4.41 3.36
C LEU A 36 -18.07 -3.32 3.11
N VAL A 37 -19.36 -3.67 3.18
CA VAL A 37 -20.46 -2.71 2.95
C VAL A 37 -20.54 -1.70 4.09
N ASP A 38 -20.49 -2.17 5.34
CA ASP A 38 -20.61 -1.32 6.52
C ASP A 38 -19.48 -0.29 6.59
N ASN A 39 -18.28 -0.69 6.15
CA ASN A 39 -17.07 0.13 6.24
C ASN A 39 -16.67 0.78 4.91
N PHE A 40 -17.55 0.78 3.89
CA PHE A 40 -17.17 1.28 2.56
C PHE A 40 -16.82 2.78 2.55
N HIS A 41 -17.30 3.55 3.53
CA HIS A 41 -16.93 4.95 3.71
C HIS A 41 -15.42 5.15 3.94
N VAL A 42 -14.76 4.22 4.67
CA VAL A 42 -13.29 4.23 4.86
C VAL A 42 -12.58 4.07 3.52
N VAL A 43 -13.09 3.22 2.64
CA VAL A 43 -12.51 2.98 1.31
C VAL A 43 -12.61 4.23 0.43
N GLU A 44 -13.76 4.92 0.45
CA GLU A 44 -13.95 6.19 -0.27
C GLU A 44 -13.02 7.28 0.26
N GLU A 45 -12.75 7.30 1.56
CA GLU A 45 -11.76 8.20 2.17
C GLU A 45 -10.35 7.92 1.68
N GLN A 46 -9.90 6.66 1.69
CA GLN A 46 -8.58 6.29 1.16
C GLN A 46 -8.43 6.67 -0.31
N LEU A 47 -9.45 6.44 -1.14
CA LEU A 47 -9.41 6.81 -2.56
C LEU A 47 -9.31 8.32 -2.78
N ARG A 48 -9.85 9.13 -1.85
CA ARG A 48 -9.75 10.59 -1.88
C ARG A 48 -8.36 11.04 -1.45
N GLU A 49 -7.88 10.58 -0.30
CA GLU A 49 -6.52 10.88 0.20
C GLU A 49 -5.46 10.48 -0.83
N ILE A 50 -5.60 9.31 -1.49
CA ILE A 50 -4.68 8.91 -2.55
C ILE A 50 -4.69 9.88 -3.73
N ARG A 51 -5.82 10.52 -4.05
CA ARG A 51 -5.87 11.49 -5.14
C ARG A 51 -5.26 12.83 -4.75
N ASP A 52 -5.46 13.24 -3.51
CA ASP A 52 -5.01 14.53 -3.00
C ASP A 52 -3.49 14.51 -2.74
N ASP A 53 -2.97 13.39 -2.21
CA ASP A 53 -1.56 13.22 -1.82
C ASP A 53 -0.65 12.70 -2.94
N LEU A 54 -1.14 12.58 -4.18
CA LEU A 54 -0.39 12.00 -5.30
C LEU A 54 -0.04 13.03 -6.39
N PRO A 55 1.00 13.86 -6.19
CA PRO A 55 1.46 14.77 -7.23
C PRO A 55 1.91 14.01 -8.48
N ALA A 56 1.44 14.43 -9.65
CA ALA A 56 1.68 13.75 -10.93
C ALA A 56 3.18 13.65 -11.33
N GLY A 57 4.05 14.46 -10.71
CA GLY A 57 5.50 14.43 -10.92
C GLY A 57 6.28 13.56 -9.92
N PHE A 58 5.83 13.47 -8.67
CA PHE A 58 6.58 12.86 -7.57
C PHE A 58 6.96 11.41 -7.87
N TYR A 59 6.01 10.63 -8.40
CA TYR A 59 6.25 9.24 -8.77
C TYR A 59 7.26 9.07 -9.90
N ARG A 60 7.45 10.06 -10.78
CA ARG A 60 8.38 9.93 -11.92
C ARG A 60 9.84 10.00 -11.46
N GLU A 61 10.11 10.74 -10.39
CA GLU A 61 11.47 10.93 -9.86
C GLU A 61 11.94 9.76 -9.00
N LEU A 62 11.02 8.94 -8.47
CA LEU A 62 11.37 7.81 -7.60
C LEU A 62 12.14 6.71 -8.36
N PRO A 63 13.23 6.16 -7.77
CA PRO A 63 13.98 5.02 -8.31
C PRO A 63 13.09 3.83 -8.67
N LYS A 64 13.30 3.24 -9.85
CA LYS A 64 12.48 2.14 -10.39
C LYS A 64 13.12 0.79 -10.15
N LEU A 65 12.28 -0.24 -9.96
CA LEU A 65 12.71 -1.64 -9.99
C LEU A 65 13.11 -2.02 -11.41
N ALA A 66 14.32 -2.55 -11.55
CA ALA A 66 14.86 -3.01 -12.83
C ALA A 66 14.28 -4.38 -13.25
N ASP A 67 13.97 -5.25 -12.28
CA ASP A 67 13.59 -6.65 -12.50
C ASP A 67 12.43 -7.08 -11.59
N GLY A 68 11.91 -8.29 -11.84
CA GLY A 68 10.86 -8.93 -11.05
C GLY A 68 9.43 -8.53 -11.44
N PRO A 69 8.41 -9.01 -10.67
CA PRO A 69 6.98 -8.83 -10.99
C PRO A 69 6.51 -7.38 -11.04
N HIS A 70 7.27 -6.46 -10.43
CA HIS A 70 6.96 -5.03 -10.37
C HIS A 70 7.99 -4.17 -11.11
N ARG A 71 8.67 -4.73 -12.11
CA ARG A 71 9.59 -3.99 -12.99
C ARG A 71 8.93 -2.72 -13.54
N GLY A 72 9.65 -1.60 -13.49
CA GLY A 72 9.16 -0.29 -13.93
C GLY A 72 8.34 0.48 -12.89
N TYR A 73 7.93 -0.16 -11.78
CA TYR A 73 7.33 0.54 -10.64
C TYR A 73 8.40 1.12 -9.71
N PRO A 74 8.08 2.16 -8.91
CA PRO A 74 8.97 2.63 -7.85
C PRO A 74 9.41 1.51 -6.91
N ARG A 75 10.66 1.54 -6.44
CA ARG A 75 11.18 0.57 -5.45
C ARG A 75 10.32 0.50 -4.19
N VAL A 76 9.85 1.65 -3.70
CA VAL A 76 8.92 1.74 -2.57
C VAL A 76 7.62 0.96 -2.78
N TYR A 77 7.15 0.81 -4.03
CA TYR A 77 5.99 -0.05 -4.34
C TYR A 77 6.29 -1.52 -4.07
N GLY A 78 7.46 -2.01 -4.46
CA GLY A 78 7.89 -3.36 -4.13
C GLY A 78 7.99 -3.60 -2.62
N LEU A 79 8.50 -2.61 -1.88
CA LEU A 79 8.57 -2.65 -0.41
C LEU A 79 7.17 -2.73 0.21
N ALA A 80 6.26 -1.84 -0.16
CA ALA A 80 4.90 -1.80 0.37
C ALA A 80 4.09 -3.04 -0.02
N TRP A 81 4.23 -3.52 -1.26
CA TRP A 81 3.61 -4.76 -1.72
C TRP A 81 4.08 -5.96 -0.89
N ALA A 82 5.40 -6.08 -0.68
CA ALA A 82 5.96 -7.15 0.13
C ALA A 82 5.46 -7.07 1.57
N PHE A 83 5.43 -5.87 2.17
CA PHE A 83 4.90 -5.68 3.52
C PHE A 83 3.45 -6.17 3.62
N VAL A 84 2.55 -5.66 2.78
CA VAL A 84 1.12 -6.02 2.79
C VAL A 84 0.90 -7.52 2.53
N ALA A 85 1.68 -8.12 1.63
CA ALA A 85 1.58 -9.55 1.33
C ALA A 85 2.00 -10.44 2.51
N HIS A 86 3.04 -10.06 3.26
CA HIS A 86 3.55 -10.85 4.38
C HIS A 86 2.79 -10.61 5.70
N THR A 87 2.03 -9.52 5.80
CA THR A 87 1.22 -9.21 7.00
C THR A 87 -0.28 -9.48 6.82
N ASP A 88 -0.70 -10.05 5.69
CA ASP A 88 -2.11 -10.14 5.30
C ASP A 88 -2.84 -8.80 5.45
N SER A 89 -2.19 -7.74 4.94
CA SER A 89 -2.65 -6.35 5.03
C SER A 89 -2.79 -5.79 6.44
N ARG A 90 -2.34 -6.50 7.48
CA ARG A 90 -2.32 -5.96 8.85
C ARG A 90 -1.20 -4.94 8.98
N LEU A 91 -1.58 -3.68 9.14
CA LEU A 91 -0.67 -2.59 9.45
C LEU A 91 -0.45 -2.51 10.96
N ASP A 92 0.82 -2.52 11.34
CA ASP A 92 1.30 -2.25 12.69
C ASP A 92 2.53 -1.32 12.56
N PRO A 93 2.55 -0.14 13.21
CA PRO A 93 3.60 0.85 12.99
C PRO A 93 4.99 0.34 13.37
N GLU A 94 5.10 -0.43 14.45
CA GLU A 94 6.37 -0.99 14.92
C GLU A 94 6.89 -2.07 13.96
N THR A 95 5.99 -2.90 13.44
CA THR A 95 6.31 -3.89 12.42
C THR A 95 6.75 -3.22 11.12
N LEU A 96 6.06 -2.16 10.69
CA LEU A 96 6.45 -1.36 9.51
C LEU A 96 7.82 -0.72 9.70
N ARG A 97 8.08 -0.12 10.87
CA ARG A 97 9.37 0.47 11.23
C ARG A 97 10.50 -0.55 11.15
N ARG A 98 10.32 -1.75 11.71
CA ARG A 98 11.30 -2.84 11.62
C ARG A 98 11.50 -3.31 10.18
N PHE A 99 10.42 -3.43 9.41
CA PHE A 99 10.46 -3.87 8.02
C PHE A 99 11.28 -2.89 7.15
N VAL A 100 10.99 -1.59 7.25
CA VAL A 100 11.72 -0.54 6.53
C VAL A 100 13.19 -0.52 6.95
N ASN A 101 13.48 -0.57 8.26
CA ASN A 101 14.86 -0.60 8.75
C ASN A 101 15.63 -1.85 8.28
N ALA A 102 14.99 -3.01 8.21
CA ALA A 102 15.61 -4.22 7.67
C ALA A 102 15.95 -4.08 6.18
N TYR A 103 15.04 -3.52 5.38
CA TYR A 103 15.26 -3.25 3.96
C TYR A 103 16.45 -2.31 3.73
N GLN A 104 16.51 -1.21 4.51
CA GLN A 104 17.54 -0.18 4.38
C GLN A 104 18.96 -0.65 4.73
N ARG A 105 19.13 -1.80 5.41
CA ARG A 105 20.45 -2.41 5.64
C ARG A 105 21.13 -2.88 4.34
N VAL A 106 20.32 -3.24 3.34
CA VAL A 106 20.81 -3.67 2.03
C VAL A 106 20.83 -2.49 1.07
N GLN A 107 19.74 -1.73 1.01
CA GLN A 107 19.63 -0.59 0.10
C GLN A 107 18.92 0.58 0.78
N PRO A 108 19.66 1.63 1.18
CA PRO A 108 19.07 2.84 1.74
C PRO A 108 17.96 3.41 0.85
N LEU A 109 16.91 3.88 1.49
CA LEU A 109 15.82 4.60 0.83
C LEU A 109 16.17 6.09 0.84
N THR A 110 15.82 6.77 -0.25
CA THR A 110 15.87 8.22 -0.33
C THR A 110 14.78 8.86 0.54
N ILE A 111 14.94 10.13 0.90
CA ILE A 111 13.95 10.96 1.60
C ILE A 111 12.61 10.90 0.85
N GLY A 112 12.63 11.09 -0.47
CA GLY A 112 11.45 10.95 -1.32
C GLY A 112 10.83 9.54 -1.28
N GLU A 113 11.63 8.47 -1.29
CA GLU A 113 11.09 7.10 -1.14
C GLU A 113 10.44 6.87 0.23
N LEU A 114 11.00 7.42 1.31
CA LEU A 114 10.44 7.29 2.66
C LEU A 114 9.08 8.02 2.79
N TRP A 115 8.96 9.24 2.26
CA TRP A 115 7.67 9.93 2.17
C TRP A 115 6.65 9.17 1.33
N ALA A 116 7.12 8.50 0.28
CA ALA A 116 6.26 7.71 -0.58
C ALA A 116 5.71 6.44 0.09
N VAL A 117 6.25 5.97 1.23
CA VAL A 117 5.81 4.73 1.88
C VAL A 117 4.32 4.79 2.23
N ALA A 118 3.86 5.89 2.85
CA ALA A 118 2.49 6.06 3.30
C ALA A 118 1.49 5.90 2.15
N ILE A 119 1.64 6.76 1.13
CA ILE A 119 0.76 6.78 -0.04
C ILE A 119 0.82 5.46 -0.82
N THR A 120 2.00 4.83 -0.86
CA THR A 120 2.17 3.55 -1.55
C THR A 120 1.45 2.41 -0.82
N ILE A 121 1.51 2.35 0.51
CA ILE A 121 0.74 1.38 1.30
C ILE A 121 -0.76 1.58 1.06
N ARG A 122 -1.28 2.82 1.06
CA ARG A 122 -2.70 3.09 0.77
C ARG A 122 -3.11 2.49 -0.59
N ILE A 123 -2.29 2.71 -1.63
CA ILE A 123 -2.55 2.17 -2.97
C ILE A 123 -2.56 0.64 -2.96
N VAL A 124 -1.58 0.00 -2.33
CA VAL A 124 -1.48 -1.47 -2.26
C VAL A 124 -2.66 -2.06 -1.48
N LEU A 125 -3.10 -1.42 -0.39
CA LEU A 125 -4.28 -1.84 0.37
C LEU A 125 -5.57 -1.75 -0.48
N VAL A 126 -5.75 -0.67 -1.23
CA VAL A 126 -6.88 -0.52 -2.18
C VAL A 126 -6.85 -1.58 -3.28
N GLU A 127 -5.68 -1.89 -3.82
CA GLU A 127 -5.50 -2.95 -4.81
C GLU A 127 -5.84 -4.34 -4.24
N ASN A 128 -5.39 -4.61 -3.01
CA ASN A 128 -5.71 -5.85 -2.32
C ASN A 128 -7.21 -5.96 -2.05
N LEU A 129 -7.85 -4.88 -1.59
CA LEU A 129 -9.29 -4.85 -1.34
C LEU A 129 -10.09 -5.09 -2.62
N ARG A 130 -9.66 -4.51 -3.75
CA ARG A 130 -10.29 -4.77 -5.06
C ARG A 130 -10.30 -6.26 -5.36
N ARG A 131 -9.13 -6.92 -5.27
CA ARG A 131 -8.99 -8.36 -5.54
C ARG A 131 -9.97 -9.17 -4.67
N VAL A 132 -10.05 -8.84 -3.39
CA VAL A 132 -10.91 -9.54 -2.43
C VAL A 132 -12.39 -9.26 -2.71
N ALA A 133 -12.77 -8.02 -3.00
CA ALA A 133 -14.14 -7.65 -3.35
C ALA A 133 -14.62 -8.33 -4.65
N GLU A 134 -13.76 -8.42 -5.67
CA GLU A 134 -14.04 -9.18 -6.90
C GLU A 134 -14.24 -10.68 -6.60
N ALA A 135 -13.44 -11.27 -5.69
CA ALA A 135 -13.61 -12.65 -5.26
C ALA A 135 -14.95 -12.87 -4.52
N ILE A 136 -15.34 -11.96 -3.63
CA ILE A 136 -16.64 -12.00 -2.94
C ILE A 136 -17.80 -11.94 -3.94
N VAL A 137 -17.75 -11.02 -4.91
CA VAL A 137 -18.80 -10.88 -5.93
C VAL A 137 -18.89 -12.13 -6.82
N ARG A 138 -17.74 -12.67 -7.27
CA ARG A 138 -17.72 -13.91 -8.07
C ARG A 138 -18.24 -15.12 -7.28
N GLY A 139 -17.79 -15.29 -6.04
CA GLY A 139 -18.26 -16.38 -5.17
C GLY A 139 -19.76 -16.29 -4.90
N ARG A 140 -20.30 -15.06 -4.79
CA ARG A 140 -21.75 -14.85 -4.71
C ARG A 140 -22.46 -15.25 -5.99
N ALA A 141 -22.02 -14.76 -7.16
CA ALA A 141 -22.66 -15.09 -8.44
C ALA A 141 -22.70 -16.61 -8.64
N ALA A 142 -21.59 -17.30 -8.33
CA ALA A 142 -21.49 -18.75 -8.35
C ALA A 142 -22.51 -19.45 -7.43
N ARG A 143 -22.76 -18.94 -6.21
CA ARG A 143 -23.82 -19.51 -5.34
C ARG A 143 -25.21 -19.31 -5.93
N GLN A 144 -25.48 -18.15 -6.53
CA GLN A 144 -26.79 -17.87 -7.15
C GLN A 144 -27.06 -18.76 -8.37
N GLU A 145 -26.03 -19.00 -9.19
CA GLU A 145 -26.10 -19.93 -10.30
C GLU A 145 -26.37 -21.36 -9.81
N ALA A 146 -25.73 -21.77 -8.70
CA ALA A 146 -25.98 -23.07 -8.09
C ALA A 146 -27.39 -23.19 -7.50
N ASP A 147 -27.92 -22.13 -6.88
CA ASP A 147 -29.28 -22.12 -6.35
C ASP A 147 -30.33 -22.27 -7.45
N ALA A 148 -30.18 -21.52 -8.55
CA ALA A 148 -31.05 -21.62 -9.72
C ALA A 148 -31.01 -23.02 -10.33
N LEU A 149 -29.80 -23.59 -10.47
CA LEU A 149 -29.67 -24.94 -10.98
C LEU A 149 -30.33 -25.97 -10.05
N ALA A 150 -30.14 -25.82 -8.74
CA ALA A 150 -30.78 -26.70 -7.77
C ALA A 150 -32.32 -26.59 -7.82
N ASP A 151 -32.88 -25.39 -8.01
CA ASP A 151 -34.32 -25.21 -8.18
C ASP A 151 -34.84 -25.93 -9.43
N ASP A 152 -34.11 -25.86 -10.55
CA ASP A 152 -34.46 -26.57 -11.80
C ASP A 152 -34.40 -28.10 -11.64
N VAL A 153 -33.37 -28.61 -10.96
CA VAL A 153 -33.23 -30.05 -10.68
C VAL A 153 -34.37 -30.54 -9.78
N LEU A 154 -34.74 -29.73 -8.78
CA LEU A 154 -35.78 -30.08 -7.80
C LEU A 154 -37.20 -29.82 -8.32
N GLY A 155 -37.38 -29.27 -9.52
CA GLY A 155 -38.69 -28.92 -10.07
C GLY A 155 -39.40 -27.80 -9.29
N VAL A 156 -38.64 -26.93 -8.62
CA VAL A 156 -39.20 -25.79 -7.88
C VAL A 156 -39.70 -24.76 -8.90
N GLY A 157 -40.97 -24.88 -9.29
CA GLY A 157 -41.63 -23.97 -10.25
C GLY A 157 -41.92 -24.57 -11.64
N GLY A 158 -41.77 -25.89 -11.84
CA GLY A 158 -42.04 -26.57 -13.11
C GLY A 158 -41.81 -28.08 -13.05
N ASP A 159 -41.79 -28.75 -14.20
CA ASP A 159 -41.43 -30.18 -14.27
C ASP A 159 -39.92 -30.36 -14.00
N PRO A 160 -39.52 -31.33 -13.16
CA PRO A 160 -38.10 -31.60 -12.88
C PRO A 160 -37.32 -31.89 -14.17
N VAL A 161 -36.19 -31.21 -14.36
CA VAL A 161 -35.30 -31.45 -15.50
C VAL A 161 -34.47 -32.71 -15.24
N ASP A 162 -34.33 -33.58 -16.25
CA ASP A 162 -33.47 -34.77 -16.16
C ASP A 162 -32.03 -34.38 -15.79
N PRO A 163 -31.49 -34.87 -14.66
CA PRO A 163 -30.12 -34.59 -14.24
C PRO A 163 -29.04 -34.94 -15.27
N ALA A 164 -29.30 -35.92 -16.15
CA ALA A 164 -28.39 -36.27 -17.23
C ALA A 164 -28.36 -35.21 -18.35
N ALA A 165 -29.47 -34.50 -18.57
CA ALA A 165 -29.53 -33.38 -19.52
C ALA A 165 -28.83 -32.12 -18.98
N ILE A 166 -28.78 -31.97 -17.66
CA ILE A 166 -28.15 -30.83 -16.96
C ILE A 166 -26.64 -30.75 -17.22
N GLY A 167 -25.94 -31.89 -17.16
CA GLY A 167 -24.48 -31.97 -17.29
C GLY A 167 -23.93 -31.52 -18.66
N LEU A 168 -24.77 -31.50 -19.70
CA LEU A 168 -24.41 -31.14 -21.08
C LEU A 168 -24.82 -29.71 -21.47
N GLN A 169 -25.85 -29.14 -20.84
CA GLN A 169 -26.42 -27.84 -21.24
C GLN A 169 -25.92 -26.64 -20.41
N TRP A 170 -25.54 -26.84 -19.14
CA TRP A 170 -25.40 -25.72 -18.19
C TRP A 170 -23.96 -25.40 -17.78
N LEU A 171 -23.06 -26.38 -17.78
CA LEU A 171 -21.69 -26.20 -17.28
C LEU A 171 -20.69 -26.75 -18.29
N GLY A 172 -19.97 -25.83 -18.94
CA GLY A 172 -18.89 -26.18 -19.86
C GLY A 172 -17.80 -27.05 -19.21
N GLU A 173 -16.80 -27.49 -19.98
CA GLU A 173 -15.77 -28.42 -19.52
C GLU A 173 -14.75 -27.84 -18.50
N GLY A 174 -14.93 -26.59 -18.07
CA GLY A 174 -14.06 -25.94 -17.09
C GLY A 174 -14.22 -26.47 -15.66
N PRO A 175 -13.24 -26.21 -14.77
CA PRO A 175 -13.36 -26.55 -13.37
C PRO A 175 -14.52 -25.77 -12.73
N LEU A 176 -15.23 -26.44 -11.81
CA LEU A 176 -16.33 -25.84 -11.06
C LEU A 176 -15.78 -24.80 -10.08
N VAL A 177 -16.46 -23.66 -9.98
CA VAL A 177 -16.15 -22.68 -8.94
C VAL A 177 -16.47 -23.30 -7.58
N THR A 178 -15.55 -23.23 -6.61
CA THR A 178 -15.71 -23.83 -5.27
C THR A 178 -17.04 -23.46 -4.61
N ALA A 179 -17.39 -22.17 -4.61
CA ALA A 179 -18.65 -21.66 -4.05
C ALA A 179 -19.89 -22.22 -4.75
N PHE A 180 -19.84 -22.46 -6.07
CA PHE A 180 -20.92 -23.10 -6.82
C PHE A 180 -21.09 -24.55 -6.38
N ALA A 181 -20.00 -25.31 -6.38
CA ALA A 181 -20.02 -26.73 -6.04
C ALA A 181 -20.52 -26.96 -4.61
N VAL A 182 -20.04 -26.17 -3.64
CA VAL A 182 -20.46 -26.27 -2.23
C VAL A 182 -21.94 -25.97 -2.06
N GLN A 183 -22.45 -24.91 -2.71
CA GLN A 183 -23.86 -24.57 -2.65
C GLN A 183 -24.73 -25.68 -3.24
N LEU A 184 -24.31 -26.25 -4.38
CA LEU A 184 -25.04 -27.34 -5.04
C LEU A 184 -25.03 -28.61 -4.19
N VAL A 185 -23.88 -28.98 -3.60
CA VAL A 185 -23.81 -30.10 -2.62
C VAL A 185 -24.79 -29.87 -1.48
N GLN A 186 -24.77 -28.69 -0.86
CA GLN A 186 -25.63 -28.37 0.29
C GLN A 186 -27.13 -28.44 -0.06
N ARG A 187 -27.52 -27.98 -1.25
CA ARG A 187 -28.90 -27.95 -1.70
C ARG A 187 -29.45 -29.34 -2.04
N LEU A 188 -28.61 -30.23 -2.56
CA LEU A 188 -29.01 -31.56 -3.05
C LEU A 188 -28.81 -32.69 -2.02
N ARG A 189 -27.91 -32.56 -1.04
CA ARG A 189 -27.47 -33.66 -0.14
C ARG A 189 -28.59 -34.32 0.68
N ASP A 190 -29.59 -33.55 1.11
CA ASP A 190 -30.68 -34.03 1.98
C ASP A 190 -32.03 -34.16 1.25
N GLN A 191 -32.01 -34.25 -0.08
CA GLN A 191 -33.21 -34.30 -0.93
C GLN A 191 -33.62 -35.74 -1.28
N ASP A 192 -34.80 -35.88 -1.92
CA ASP A 192 -35.41 -37.16 -2.32
C ASP A 192 -34.45 -38.05 -3.16
N PRO A 193 -34.56 -39.39 -3.11
CA PRO A 193 -33.83 -40.30 -4.01
C PRO A 193 -33.90 -39.93 -5.50
N ALA A 194 -34.94 -39.23 -5.97
CA ALA A 194 -35.05 -38.70 -7.33
C ALA A 194 -33.87 -37.80 -7.75
N VAL A 195 -33.18 -37.18 -6.78
CA VAL A 195 -32.07 -36.24 -7.03
C VAL A 195 -30.69 -36.93 -7.05
N THR A 196 -30.63 -38.23 -6.72
CA THR A 196 -29.41 -39.04 -6.69
C THR A 196 -28.57 -38.96 -7.97
N PRO A 197 -29.14 -38.96 -9.19
CA PRO A 197 -28.35 -38.84 -10.41
C PRO A 197 -27.59 -37.51 -10.52
N ALA A 198 -28.16 -36.40 -10.03
CA ALA A 198 -27.50 -35.09 -10.01
C ALA A 198 -26.31 -35.07 -9.04
N LEU A 199 -26.48 -35.69 -7.87
CA LEU A 199 -25.39 -35.87 -6.89
C LEU A 199 -24.25 -36.72 -7.45
N LEU A 200 -24.57 -37.85 -8.09
CA LEU A 200 -23.57 -38.72 -8.72
C LEU A 200 -22.79 -37.99 -9.83
N TRP A 201 -23.48 -37.18 -10.64
CA TRP A 201 -22.84 -36.34 -11.65
C TRP A 201 -21.89 -35.32 -11.01
N LEU A 202 -22.29 -34.67 -9.92
CA LEU A 202 -21.47 -33.69 -9.21
C LEU A 202 -20.23 -34.36 -8.60
N ASP A 203 -20.39 -35.52 -7.98
CA ASP A 203 -19.27 -36.29 -7.41
C ASP A 203 -18.27 -36.72 -8.50
N GLN A 204 -18.75 -37.16 -9.68
CA GLN A 204 -17.89 -37.49 -10.81
C GLN A 204 -17.10 -36.26 -11.31
N ARG A 205 -17.75 -35.09 -11.38
CA ARG A 205 -17.09 -33.83 -11.79
C ARG A 205 -16.05 -33.38 -10.76
N LEU A 206 -16.33 -33.51 -9.47
CA LEU A 206 -15.38 -33.20 -8.40
C LEU A 206 -14.20 -34.18 -8.40
N ALA A 207 -14.46 -35.47 -8.61
CA ALA A 207 -13.43 -36.49 -8.74
C ALA A 207 -12.50 -36.22 -9.95
N ALA A 208 -13.05 -35.77 -11.08
CA ALA A 208 -12.27 -35.36 -12.25
C ALA A 208 -11.37 -34.13 -11.97
N GLN A 209 -11.71 -33.30 -10.99
CA GLN A 209 -10.87 -32.19 -10.49
C GLN A 209 -9.92 -32.61 -9.36
N GLY A 210 -9.91 -33.90 -8.98
CA GLY A 210 -9.07 -34.42 -7.91
C GLY A 210 -9.53 -34.03 -6.50
N THR A 211 -10.82 -33.73 -6.31
CA THR A 211 -11.41 -33.35 -5.02
C THR A 211 -12.66 -34.16 -4.69
N THR A 212 -13.19 -34.00 -3.48
CA THR A 212 -14.47 -34.59 -3.02
C THR A 212 -15.42 -33.49 -2.53
N ALA A 213 -16.70 -33.83 -2.34
CA ALA A 213 -17.69 -32.93 -1.77
C ALA A 213 -17.29 -32.41 -0.37
N ASP A 214 -16.79 -33.28 0.51
CA ASP A 214 -16.37 -32.87 1.85
C ASP A 214 -15.12 -31.99 1.83
N GLU A 215 -14.17 -32.30 0.94
CA GLU A 215 -12.95 -31.49 0.80
C GLU A 215 -13.26 -30.10 0.24
N ILE A 216 -14.14 -29.99 -0.76
CA ILE A 216 -14.47 -28.69 -1.35
C ILE A 216 -15.29 -27.82 -0.39
N VAL A 217 -16.17 -28.43 0.43
CA VAL A 217 -16.86 -27.75 1.55
C VAL A 217 -15.85 -27.21 2.56
N ARG A 218 -14.86 -28.02 2.95
CA ARG A 218 -13.80 -27.60 3.88
C ARG A 218 -12.98 -26.43 3.30
N VAL A 219 -12.60 -26.51 2.03
CA VAL A 219 -11.84 -25.46 1.32
C VAL A 219 -12.64 -24.16 1.23
N GLU A 220 -13.93 -24.21 0.91
CA GLU A 220 -14.78 -23.00 0.85
C GLU A 220 -14.90 -22.35 2.23
N HIS A 221 -15.15 -23.11 3.30
CA HIS A 221 -15.23 -22.57 4.65
C HIS A 221 -13.92 -21.90 5.09
N GLN A 222 -12.78 -22.54 4.82
CA GLN A 222 -11.46 -21.95 5.09
C GLN A 222 -11.23 -20.69 4.26
N GLY A 223 -11.61 -20.70 2.97
CA GLY A 223 -11.51 -19.55 2.08
C GLY A 223 -12.36 -18.36 2.54
N GLN A 224 -13.60 -18.61 2.99
CA GLN A 224 -14.47 -17.57 3.55
C GLN A 224 -13.93 -17.00 4.86
N ALA A 225 -13.42 -17.85 5.75
CA ALA A 225 -12.80 -17.41 6.99
C ALA A 225 -11.56 -16.53 6.74
N ALA A 226 -10.68 -16.96 5.83
CA ALA A 226 -9.50 -16.19 5.42
C ALA A 226 -9.90 -14.85 4.80
N THR A 227 -10.86 -14.87 3.86
CA THR A 227 -11.40 -13.66 3.21
C THR A 227 -11.93 -12.67 4.25
N ASN A 228 -12.67 -13.14 5.25
CA ASN A 228 -13.20 -12.30 6.32
C ASN A 228 -12.10 -11.63 7.14
N VAL A 229 -11.05 -12.38 7.49
CA VAL A 229 -9.88 -11.83 8.21
C VAL A 229 -9.16 -10.79 7.36
N THR A 230 -8.87 -11.08 6.08
CA THR A 230 -8.19 -10.14 5.18
C THR A 230 -9.00 -8.86 5.01
N VAL A 231 -10.32 -8.94 4.78
CA VAL A 231 -11.17 -7.73 4.66
C VAL A 231 -11.12 -6.89 5.94
N ARG A 232 -11.20 -7.52 7.11
CA ARG A 232 -11.05 -6.81 8.38
C ARG A 232 -9.68 -6.15 8.53
N ASN A 233 -8.60 -6.88 8.24
CA ASN A 233 -7.24 -6.36 8.32
C ASN A 233 -7.05 -5.16 7.39
N VAL A 234 -7.55 -5.23 6.16
CA VAL A 234 -7.47 -4.12 5.20
C VAL A 234 -8.21 -2.90 5.73
N ILE A 235 -9.47 -3.05 6.16
CA ILE A 235 -10.28 -1.93 6.66
C ILE A 235 -9.66 -1.30 7.91
N LEU A 236 -9.29 -2.10 8.91
CA LEU A 236 -8.66 -1.60 10.14
C LEU A 236 -7.34 -0.89 9.85
N SER A 237 -6.56 -1.42 8.90
CA SER A 237 -5.31 -0.80 8.48
C SER A 237 -5.55 0.52 7.75
N MET A 238 -6.56 0.61 6.88
CA MET A 238 -6.94 1.86 6.23
C MET A 238 -7.34 2.93 7.27
N THR A 239 -8.15 2.57 8.27
CA THR A 239 -8.49 3.48 9.38
C THR A 239 -7.23 3.92 10.15
N LEU A 240 -6.34 2.98 10.46
CA LEU A 240 -5.07 3.28 11.14
C LEU A 240 -4.19 4.21 10.30
N MET A 241 -4.08 4.00 8.99
CA MET A 241 -3.30 4.85 8.08
C MET A 241 -3.68 6.33 8.19
N SER A 242 -4.96 6.64 8.37
CA SER A 242 -5.46 8.02 8.50
C SER A 242 -5.24 8.63 9.88
N SER A 243 -5.01 7.81 10.93
CA SER A 243 -4.73 8.30 12.29
C SER A 243 -3.24 8.36 12.64
N LEU A 244 -2.36 7.76 11.84
CA LEU A 244 -0.92 7.70 12.12
C LEU A 244 -0.24 9.04 11.88
N ASP A 245 0.67 9.40 12.79
CA ASP A 245 1.65 10.46 12.54
C ASP A 245 2.77 9.94 11.62
N TRP A 246 2.60 10.18 10.33
CA TRP A 246 3.58 9.80 9.31
C TRP A 246 4.90 10.55 9.44
N SER A 247 4.89 11.74 10.04
CA SER A 247 6.10 12.52 10.31
C SER A 247 6.95 11.82 11.36
N GLU A 248 6.34 11.37 12.45
CA GLU A 248 7.02 10.60 13.49
C GLU A 248 7.59 9.28 12.92
N LEU A 249 6.77 8.54 12.16
CA LEU A 249 7.22 7.29 11.54
C LEU A 249 8.40 7.54 10.59
N PHE A 250 8.31 8.56 9.73
CA PHE A 250 9.37 8.94 8.81
C PHE A 250 10.69 9.20 9.54
N GLU A 251 10.66 10.02 10.59
CA GLU A 251 11.87 10.38 11.34
C GLU A 251 12.46 9.18 12.07
N SER A 252 11.63 8.24 12.52
CA SER A 252 12.07 7.01 13.19
C SER A 252 12.81 6.02 12.28
N VAL A 253 12.65 6.13 10.95
CA VAL A 253 13.28 5.25 9.95
C VAL A 253 14.25 5.98 9.02
N SER A 254 14.32 7.31 9.08
CA SER A 254 15.19 8.10 8.22
C SER A 254 16.65 7.96 8.65
N LEU A 255 17.46 7.39 7.76
CA LEU A 255 18.92 7.31 7.98
C LEU A 255 19.56 8.69 7.98
N VAL A 256 18.98 9.67 7.28
CA VAL A 256 19.43 11.06 7.27
C VAL A 256 19.19 11.68 8.65
N ASP A 257 17.99 11.57 9.20
CA ASP A 257 17.67 12.05 10.55
C ASP A 257 18.52 11.33 11.60
N GLY A 258 18.80 10.03 11.43
CA GLY A 258 19.71 9.29 12.30
C GLY A 258 21.15 9.84 12.30
N VAL A 259 21.65 10.30 11.16
CA VAL A 259 22.97 10.95 11.07
C VAL A 259 22.94 12.36 11.69
N LEU A 260 21.93 13.16 11.37
CA LEU A 260 21.81 14.52 11.88
C LEU A 260 21.49 14.57 13.37
N GLY A 261 20.75 13.60 13.90
CA GLY A 261 20.44 13.47 15.32
C GLY A 261 21.65 13.21 16.23
N ALA A 262 22.77 12.76 15.67
CA ALA A 262 24.03 12.68 16.40
C ALA A 262 24.69 14.06 16.61
N THR A 263 24.20 15.11 15.94
CA THR A 263 24.74 16.47 16.07
C THR A 263 24.00 17.26 17.16
N PRO A 264 24.71 18.12 17.92
CA PRO A 264 24.09 18.90 18.98
C PRO A 264 22.95 19.80 18.45
N GLY A 265 21.84 19.87 19.18
CA GLY A 265 20.73 20.76 18.86
C GLY A 265 19.71 20.22 17.85
N TYR A 266 20.07 19.27 16.97
CA TYR A 266 19.16 18.77 15.93
C TYR A 266 17.90 18.13 16.51
N GLY A 267 18.03 17.29 17.54
CA GLY A 267 16.88 16.62 18.17
C GLY A 267 15.92 17.57 18.92
N ALA A 268 16.34 18.80 19.20
CA ALA A 268 15.50 19.82 19.84
C ALA A 268 14.75 20.70 18.82
N MET A 269 15.03 20.55 17.52
CA MET A 269 14.40 21.34 16.47
C MET A 269 12.99 20.84 16.17
N ASP A 270 12.11 21.78 15.79
CA ASP A 270 10.79 21.43 15.30
C ASP A 270 10.88 20.67 13.96
N PHE A 271 9.77 20.01 13.62
CA PHE A 271 9.67 19.22 12.40
C PHE A 271 9.95 20.06 11.15
N THR A 272 9.41 21.28 11.08
CA THR A 272 9.56 22.20 9.93
C THR A 272 11.03 22.53 9.65
N THR A 273 11.81 22.77 10.70
CA THR A 273 13.24 23.07 10.59
C THR A 273 14.00 21.84 10.10
N ARG A 274 13.74 20.66 10.68
CA ARG A 274 14.34 19.40 10.24
C ARG A 274 13.98 19.08 8.79
N ASP A 275 12.76 19.41 8.39
CA ASP A 275 12.28 19.24 7.02
C ASP A 275 12.98 20.16 6.01
N SER A 276 13.28 21.39 6.41
CA SER A 276 14.09 22.30 5.58
C SER A 276 15.50 21.74 5.33
N TYR A 277 16.07 21.02 6.30
CA TYR A 277 17.39 20.39 6.16
C TYR A 277 17.31 19.19 5.21
N ARG A 278 16.24 18.39 5.28
CA ARG A 278 15.98 17.29 4.36
C ARG A 278 15.86 17.78 2.91
N HIS A 279 15.07 18.80 2.66
CA HIS A 279 14.98 19.44 1.33
C HIS A 279 16.34 19.95 0.83
N ALA A 280 17.11 20.58 1.73
CA ALA A 280 18.45 21.08 1.40
C ALA A 280 19.43 19.95 1.04
N ILE A 281 19.30 18.78 1.68
CA ILE A 281 20.08 17.56 1.41
C ILE A 281 19.67 16.94 0.07
N GLU A 282 18.37 16.80 -0.22
CA GLU A 282 17.87 16.31 -1.51
C GLU A 282 18.35 17.18 -2.68
N GLU A 283 18.34 18.51 -2.50
CA GLU A 283 18.86 19.44 -3.50
C GLU A 283 20.35 19.16 -3.76
N LEU A 284 21.17 19.13 -2.71
CA LEU A 284 22.61 18.90 -2.83
C LEU A 284 22.93 17.53 -3.41
N ALA A 285 22.22 16.48 -3.01
CA ALA A 285 22.40 15.14 -3.53
C ALA A 285 22.12 15.12 -5.04
N ARG A 286 20.99 15.69 -5.47
CA ARG A 286 20.59 15.75 -6.88
C ARG A 286 21.56 16.56 -7.76
N GLY A 287 22.11 17.65 -7.23
CA GLY A 287 23.11 18.46 -7.95
C GLY A 287 24.55 18.02 -7.73
N SER A 288 24.80 16.99 -6.94
CA SER A 288 26.12 16.36 -6.78
C SER A 288 26.06 14.91 -7.29
N ARG A 289 27.19 14.21 -7.31
CA ARG A 289 27.23 12.76 -7.61
C ARG A 289 27.23 11.94 -6.31
N ARG A 290 26.54 12.43 -5.26
CA ARG A 290 26.54 11.84 -3.92
C ARG A 290 25.14 11.44 -3.49
N SER A 291 25.04 10.42 -2.64
CA SER A 291 23.76 10.07 -2.03
C SER A 291 23.35 11.10 -0.97
N GLU A 292 22.06 11.17 -0.67
CA GLU A 292 21.52 12.02 0.41
C GLU A 292 22.20 11.73 1.75
N LEU A 293 22.47 10.45 2.02
CA LEU A 293 23.15 10.02 3.24
C LEU A 293 24.61 10.50 3.28
N ASP A 294 25.31 10.51 2.14
CA ASP A 294 26.68 11.03 2.06
C ASP A 294 26.72 12.55 2.26
N VAL A 295 25.73 13.28 1.75
CA VAL A 295 25.57 14.71 1.99
C VAL A 295 25.32 14.98 3.47
N ALA A 296 24.40 14.24 4.10
CA ALA A 296 24.09 14.37 5.53
C ALA A 296 25.35 14.14 6.39
N ARG A 297 26.10 13.07 6.12
CA ARG A 297 27.37 12.78 6.81
C ARG A 297 28.42 13.86 6.60
N ALA A 298 28.53 14.39 5.38
CA ALA A 298 29.46 15.47 5.09
C ALA A 298 29.10 16.75 5.86
N ALA A 299 27.82 17.09 5.95
CA ALA A 299 27.35 18.26 6.69
C ALA A 299 27.64 18.11 8.20
N ALA A 300 27.34 16.94 8.78
CA ALA A 300 27.66 16.63 10.17
C ALA A 300 29.18 16.68 10.45
N LEU A 301 30.01 16.19 9.52
CA LEU A 301 31.46 16.24 9.64
C LEU A 301 32.01 17.67 9.58
N HIS A 302 31.44 18.54 8.76
CA HIS A 302 31.81 19.96 8.71
C HIS A 302 31.51 20.67 10.04
N ALA A 303 30.32 20.42 10.60
CA ALA A 303 29.91 20.94 11.90
C ALA A 303 30.84 20.44 13.04
N GLU A 304 31.16 19.14 13.06
CA GLU A 304 32.04 18.58 14.10
C GLU A 304 33.48 19.09 13.97
N ARG A 305 34.01 19.24 12.75
CA ARG A 305 35.36 19.81 12.54
C ARG A 305 35.47 21.26 12.99
N ALA A 306 34.43 22.07 12.74
CA ALA A 306 34.39 23.43 13.25
C ALA A 306 34.43 23.42 14.79
N ARG A 307 33.67 22.52 15.42
CA ARG A 307 33.65 22.36 16.88
C ARG A 307 34.99 21.97 17.48
N VAL A 308 35.71 21.04 16.86
CA VAL A 308 37.03 20.59 17.31
C VAL A 308 38.12 21.63 17.03
N GLY A 309 38.03 22.34 15.90
CA GLY A 309 38.97 23.40 15.53
C GLY A 309 38.84 24.68 16.37
N ASP A 310 37.69 24.89 17.02
CA ASP A 310 37.37 26.09 17.79
C ASP A 310 37.68 25.98 19.30
N ALA A 311 38.48 25.00 19.70
CA ALA A 311 38.88 24.79 21.10
C ALA A 311 39.78 25.91 21.70
N GLY A 312 39.87 27.09 21.07
CA GLY A 312 40.80 28.15 21.47
C GLY A 312 40.48 29.60 21.05
N GLY A 313 39.30 29.94 20.54
CA GLY A 313 38.94 31.32 20.20
C GLY A 313 37.44 31.61 20.28
N PRO A 314 37.02 32.89 20.32
CA PRO A 314 35.62 33.26 20.25
C PRO A 314 35.13 33.19 18.80
N HIS A 315 35.14 32.01 18.17
CA HIS A 315 34.41 31.87 16.91
C HIS A 315 32.91 31.69 17.16
N ASP A 316 32.17 32.07 16.14
CA ASP A 316 30.72 32.07 16.09
C ASP A 316 30.18 30.64 16.27
N ALA A 317 29.57 30.35 17.43
CA ALA A 317 28.99 29.06 17.78
C ALA A 317 28.03 28.48 16.71
N ARG A 318 27.55 29.34 15.79
CA ARG A 318 26.77 28.95 14.61
C ARG A 318 27.51 27.99 13.66
N HIS A 319 28.84 27.96 13.62
CA HIS A 319 29.60 27.03 12.77
C HIS A 319 29.52 25.56 13.23
N HIS A 320 29.08 25.32 14.47
CA HIS A 320 28.89 23.98 15.03
C HIS A 320 27.52 23.39 14.66
N ASP A 321 26.62 24.20 14.10
CA ASP A 321 25.29 23.79 13.70
C ASP A 321 25.27 23.28 12.25
N VAL A 322 24.61 22.15 12.00
CA VAL A 322 24.54 21.57 10.66
C VAL A 322 23.75 22.45 9.69
N GLY A 323 22.74 23.16 10.18
CA GLY A 323 21.96 24.14 9.45
C GLY A 323 22.80 25.27 8.87
N TYR A 324 23.92 25.64 9.49
CA TYR A 324 24.85 26.62 8.92
C TYR A 324 25.35 26.19 7.53
N TYR A 325 25.63 24.90 7.33
CA TYR A 325 26.10 24.36 6.05
C TYR A 325 24.95 23.94 5.12
N LEU A 326 23.80 23.54 5.67
CA LEU A 326 22.66 23.11 4.87
C LEU A 326 21.82 24.27 4.34
N VAL A 327 21.50 25.27 5.17
CA VAL A 327 20.58 26.36 4.79
C VAL A 327 21.14 27.75 5.07
N GLY A 328 22.21 27.86 5.86
CA GLY A 328 22.81 29.11 6.28
C GLY A 328 24.01 29.59 5.45
N ASN A 329 24.83 30.44 6.08
CA ASN A 329 25.94 31.14 5.42
C ASN A 329 27.08 30.23 4.95
N GLY A 330 27.21 29.03 5.54
CA GLY A 330 28.18 27.99 5.14
C GLY A 330 27.77 27.21 3.89
N ARG A 331 26.57 27.42 3.35
CA ARG A 331 26.05 26.67 2.21
C ARG A 331 26.94 26.73 0.97
N VAL A 332 27.53 27.88 0.66
CA VAL A 332 28.35 28.05 -0.55
C VAL A 332 29.66 27.25 -0.46
N THR A 333 30.35 27.28 0.68
CA THR A 333 31.58 26.52 0.89
C THR A 333 31.30 25.02 0.92
N PHE A 334 30.16 24.62 1.48
CA PHE A 334 29.69 23.24 1.47
C PHE A 334 29.33 22.74 0.06
N GLU A 335 28.63 23.54 -0.75
CA GLU A 335 28.35 23.22 -2.16
C GLU A 335 29.63 22.96 -2.96
N GLN A 336 30.68 23.76 -2.72
CA GLN A 336 31.98 23.57 -3.36
C GLN A 336 32.65 22.25 -2.92
N SER A 337 32.61 21.91 -1.63
CA SER A 337 33.22 20.67 -1.12
C SER A 337 32.52 19.41 -1.63
N LEU A 338 31.22 19.51 -1.95
CA LEU A 338 30.44 18.43 -2.55
C LEU A 338 30.58 18.34 -4.08
N GLY A 339 31.17 19.35 -4.73
CA GLY A 339 31.23 19.43 -6.19
C GLY A 339 29.86 19.68 -6.83
N PHE A 340 28.99 20.43 -6.14
CA PHE A 340 27.63 20.70 -6.57
C PHE A 340 27.58 21.51 -7.88
N ARG A 341 26.74 21.07 -8.82
CA ARG A 341 26.52 21.69 -10.14
C ARG A 341 25.03 21.97 -10.36
N GLY A 342 24.45 22.86 -9.57
CA GLY A 342 23.04 23.28 -9.68
C GLY A 342 22.79 24.42 -10.68
N PRO A 343 21.52 24.64 -11.09
CA PRO A 343 21.17 25.66 -12.10
C PRO A 343 21.52 27.08 -11.62
N PRO A 344 22.15 27.91 -12.49
CA PRO A 344 22.73 29.20 -12.10
C PRO A 344 21.69 30.18 -11.55
N MET A 345 20.45 30.14 -12.04
CA MET A 345 19.36 31.07 -11.67
C MET A 345 19.07 31.10 -10.16
N ARG A 346 19.29 30.00 -9.42
CA ARG A 346 19.10 29.95 -7.96
C ARG A 346 20.31 30.44 -7.15
N ARG A 347 21.52 30.39 -7.73
CA ARG A 347 22.71 31.02 -7.15
C ARG A 347 22.58 32.55 -7.17
N TRP A 348 21.98 33.09 -8.23
CA TRP A 348 21.67 34.52 -8.36
C TRP A 348 20.57 34.99 -7.40
N LEU A 349 19.48 34.22 -7.22
CA LEU A 349 18.42 34.57 -6.27
C LEU A 349 18.93 34.64 -4.82
N ARG A 350 19.82 33.72 -4.43
CA ARG A 350 20.48 33.72 -3.10
C ARG A 350 21.47 34.86 -2.92
N ALA A 351 22.23 35.22 -3.96
CA ALA A 351 23.09 36.41 -3.92
C ALA A 351 22.28 37.70 -3.74
N PHE A 352 21.07 37.76 -4.31
CA PHE A 352 20.17 38.92 -4.17
C PHE A 352 19.57 39.03 -2.75
N VAL A 353 19.14 37.92 -2.14
CA VAL A 353 18.62 37.91 -0.76
C VAL A 353 19.75 38.12 0.26
N GLY A 354 20.93 37.53 0.05
CA GLY A 354 22.10 37.75 0.90
C GLY A 354 22.63 39.19 0.86
N ALA A 355 22.45 39.91 -0.26
CA ALA A 355 22.75 41.33 -0.38
C ALA A 355 21.66 42.25 0.20
N ALA A 356 20.45 41.73 0.48
CA ALA A 356 19.33 42.49 1.04
C ALA A 356 19.30 42.50 2.58
N VAL A 357 19.94 41.53 3.25
CA VAL A 357 20.02 41.46 4.73
C VAL A 357 20.79 42.64 5.37
N PRO A 358 21.85 43.22 4.77
CA PRO A 358 22.49 44.42 5.32
C PRO A 358 21.62 45.68 5.20
N ALA A 359 20.63 45.71 4.30
CA ALA A 359 19.81 46.89 4.03
C ALA A 359 18.61 47.04 4.98
N TYR A 360 18.27 45.99 5.74
CA TYR A 360 17.19 46.03 6.74
C TYR A 360 17.68 46.19 8.18
N LEU A 361 19.00 46.22 8.40
CA LEU A 361 19.63 46.49 9.70
C LEU A 361 20.48 47.77 9.69
N GLY A 362 20.23 48.66 8.71
CA GLY A 362 20.81 50.01 8.63
C GLY A 362 19.82 51.08 9.07
#